data_AF-A0A3N2KHJ1-F1
#
_entry.id   AF-A0A3N2KHJ1-F1
#
_cell.length_a   1.000
_cell.length_b   1.000
_cell.length_c   1.000
_cell.angle_alpha   90.00
_cell.angle_beta   90.00
_cell.angle_gamma   90.00
#
_symmetry.space_group_name_H-M   'P 1'
#
loop_
_entity.id
_entity.type
_entity.pdbx_description
1 polymer ?
#
loop_
_entity_poly.entity_id
_entity_poly.type
_entity_poly.pdbx_seq_one_letter_code
_entity_poly.pdbx_strand_id
1 'polypeptide(L)' 'MRKQVERVGQEAVDYAVEHGDYHDVTGETRRSNRYKVDANNNLTIYNECDHAAELEANGKDVIENAALFAEQRLKEIFE' A
#
# COMPACT_ATOMS: atom_id res chain seq x y z
N MET A 1 18.72 -5.48 3.35
CA MET A 1 17.54 -5.43 4.22
C MET A 1 16.76 -4.13 4.03
N ARG A 2 17.09 -2.99 4.66
CA ARG A 2 16.31 -1.73 4.52
C ARG A 2 15.91 -1.36 3.09
N LYS A 3 16.88 -1.26 2.17
CA LYS A 3 16.63 -0.93 0.76
C LYS A 3 15.67 -1.92 0.05
N GLN A 4 15.68 -3.20 0.45
CA GLN A 4 14.76 -4.19 -0.11
C GLN A 4 13.34 -3.96 0.43
N VAL A 5 13.21 -3.66 1.73
CA VAL A 5 11.91 -3.31 2.35
C VAL A 5 11.34 -2.02 1.77
N GLU A 6 12.17 -0.98 1.58
CA GLU A 6 11.77 0.27 0.92
C GLU A 6 11.32 0.01 -0.52
N ARG A 7 12.03 -0.87 -1.26
CA ARG A 7 11.60 -1.29 -2.60
C ARG A 7 10.25 -1.98 -2.58
N VAL A 8 10.01 -2.93 -1.68
CA VAL A 8 8.68 -3.58 -1.57
C VAL A 8 7.60 -2.57 -1.19
N GLY A 9 7.90 -1.62 -0.31
CA GLY A 9 6.99 -0.52 0.02
C GLY A 9 6.59 0.30 -1.20
N GLN A 10 7.55 0.62 -2.08
CA GLN A 10 7.25 1.29 -3.34
C GLN A 10 6.43 0.41 -4.29
N GLU A 11 6.81 -0.86 -4.48
CA GLU A 11 6.06 -1.82 -5.31
C GLU A 11 4.59 -1.94 -4.83
N ALA A 12 4.35 -1.90 -3.52
CA ALA A 12 3.02 -1.94 -2.94
C ALA A 12 2.20 -0.66 -3.19
N VAL A 13 2.83 0.53 -3.09
CA VAL A 13 2.17 1.79 -3.46
C VAL A 13 1.79 1.78 -4.93
N ASP A 14 2.69 1.33 -5.81
CA ASP A 14 2.43 1.24 -7.24
C ASP A 14 1.28 0.25 -7.52
N TYR A 15 1.28 -0.90 -6.84
CA TYR A 15 0.19 -1.88 -6.89
C TYR A 15 -1.16 -1.26 -6.51
N ALA A 16 -1.24 -0.53 -5.39
CA ALA A 16 -2.48 0.13 -4.94
C ALA A 16 -3.02 1.15 -5.96
N VAL A 17 -2.11 1.89 -6.62
CA VAL A 17 -2.47 2.87 -7.65
C VAL A 17 -3.05 2.20 -8.88
N GLU A 18 -2.46 1.07 -9.30
CA GLU A 18 -2.86 0.33 -10.50
C GLU A 18 -4.11 -0.53 -10.31
N HIS A 19 -4.29 -1.15 -9.15
CA HIS A 19 -5.29 -2.20 -8.93
C HIS A 19 -6.53 -1.76 -8.14
N GLY A 20 -6.50 -0.61 -7.47
CA GLY A 20 -7.63 -0.14 -6.68
C GLY A 20 -8.92 0.01 -7.50
N ASP A 21 -10.05 -0.47 -6.96
CA ASP A 21 -11.32 -0.64 -7.68
C ASP A 21 -12.38 0.46 -7.39
N TYR A 22 -11.93 1.57 -6.80
CA TYR A 22 -12.75 2.73 -6.47
C TYR A 22 -12.71 3.81 -7.56
N HIS A 23 -13.82 4.54 -7.67
CA HIS A 23 -13.95 5.67 -8.57
C HIS A 23 -13.27 6.91 -7.97
N ASP A 24 -12.10 7.25 -8.49
CA ASP A 24 -11.30 8.37 -8.01
C ASP A 24 -11.25 9.48 -9.07
N VAL A 25 -12.18 10.43 -8.97
CA VAL A 25 -12.30 11.52 -9.94
C VAL A 25 -11.16 12.53 -9.79
N THR A 26 -10.77 12.82 -8.55
CA THR A 26 -9.73 13.81 -8.26
C THR A 26 -8.33 13.20 -8.37
N GLY A 27 -8.22 11.87 -8.31
CA GLY A 27 -6.97 11.12 -8.20
C GLY A 27 -6.34 11.23 -6.80
N GLU A 28 -7.05 11.81 -5.84
CA GLU A 28 -6.51 12.09 -4.50
C GLU A 28 -6.26 10.82 -3.73
N THR A 29 -7.22 9.90 -3.70
CA THR A 29 -7.10 8.63 -2.98
C THR A 29 -5.91 7.83 -3.49
N ARG A 30 -5.72 7.71 -4.82
CA ARG A 30 -4.55 7.05 -5.41
C ARG A 30 -3.24 7.75 -5.07
N ARG A 31 -3.21 9.09 -5.17
CA ARG A 31 -2.02 9.89 -4.82
C ARG A 31 -1.74 9.93 -3.33
N SER A 32 -2.65 9.45 -2.47
CA SER A 32 -2.49 9.39 -1.02
C SER A 32 -2.00 8.03 -0.51
N ASN A 33 -1.74 7.07 -1.40
CA ASN A 33 -1.05 5.83 -1.05
C ASN A 33 0.41 6.11 -0.65
N ARG A 34 0.83 5.60 0.50
CA ARG A 34 2.16 5.82 1.09
C ARG A 34 2.69 4.54 1.71
N TYR A 35 4.00 4.56 1.95
CA TYR A 35 4.64 3.61 2.83
C TYR A 35 5.63 4.31 3.75
N LYS A 36 5.97 3.64 4.85
CA LYS A 36 7.01 4.03 5.78
C LYS A 36 7.79 2.79 6.20
N VAL A 37 9.11 2.91 6.26
CA VAL A 37 10.00 1.90 6.85
C VAL A 37 10.61 2.48 8.11
N ASP A 38 10.41 1.80 9.25
CA ASP A 38 10.95 2.23 10.53
C ASP A 38 12.43 1.82 10.73
N ALA A 39 13.00 2.16 11.89
CA ALA A 39 14.39 1.83 12.22
C ALA A 39 14.65 0.31 12.34
N ASN A 40 13.61 -0.49 12.58
CA ASN A 40 13.67 -1.94 12.69
C ASN A 40 13.40 -2.66 11.35
N ASN A 41 13.26 -1.91 10.26
CA ASN A 41 12.84 -2.40 8.94
C ASN A 41 11.39 -2.93 8.90
N ASN A 42 10.52 -2.51 9.81
CA ASN A 42 9.10 -2.79 9.69
C ASN A 42 8.51 -1.91 8.59
N LEU A 43 7.77 -2.53 7.67
CA LEU A 43 7.04 -1.84 6.61
C LEU A 43 5.62 -1.53 7.08
N THR A 44 5.22 -0.27 6.98
CA THR A 44 3.83 0.16 7.12
C THR A 44 3.38 0.74 5.79
N ILE A 45 2.26 0.26 5.28
CA ILE A 45 1.61 0.77 4.07
C ILE A 45 0.27 1.35 4.50
N TYR A 46 -0.06 2.55 4.00
CA TYR A 46 -1.23 3.28 4.44
C TYR A 46 -1.72 4.24 3.36
N ASN A 47 -2.98 4.69 3.49
CA ASN A 47 -3.55 5.76 2.68
C ASN A 47 -3.81 6.98 3.56
N GLU A 48 -3.41 8.17 3.09
CA GLU A 48 -3.57 9.44 3.82
C GLU A 48 -4.94 10.11 3.62
N CYS A 49 -5.81 9.55 2.78
CA CYS A 49 -7.10 10.14 2.46
C CYS A 49 -8.14 9.84 3.56
N ASP A 50 -8.83 10.86 4.05
CA ASP A 50 -9.77 10.78 5.19
C ASP A 50 -10.88 9.73 4.99
N HIS A 51 -11.30 9.49 3.75
CA HIS A 51 -12.38 8.57 3.41
C HIS A 51 -11.89 7.20 2.91
N ALA A 52 -10.57 6.92 2.95
CA ALA A 52 -10.03 5.63 2.52
C ALA A 52 -10.62 4.47 3.32
N ALA A 53 -10.76 4.63 4.65
CA ALA A 53 -11.36 3.62 5.51
C ALA A 53 -12.85 3.38 5.18
N GLU A 54 -13.58 4.41 4.77
CA GLU A 54 -14.98 4.26 4.34
C GLU A 54 -15.08 3.48 3.02
N LEU A 55 -14.17 3.73 2.08
CA LEU A 55 -14.10 2.96 0.84
C LEU A 55 -13.83 1.48 1.12
N GLU A 56 -12.86 1.17 1.98
CA GLU A 56 -12.56 -0.23 2.35
C GLU A 56 -13.69 -0.90 3.12
N ALA A 57 -14.34 -0.18 4.03
CA ALA A 57 -15.53 -0.69 4.72
C ALA A 57 -16.69 -1.00 3.76
N ASN A 58 -16.76 -0.31 2.61
CA ASN A 58 -17.71 -0.59 1.53
C ASN A 58 -17.21 -1.64 0.53
N GLY A 59 -16.12 -2.35 0.83
CA GLY A 59 -15.57 -3.43 0.02
C GLY A 59 -14.74 -2.96 -1.17
N LYS A 60 -14.27 -1.71 -1.16
CA LYS A 60 -13.32 -1.21 -2.16
C LYS A 60 -11.90 -1.49 -1.75
N ASP A 61 -11.08 -1.86 -2.72
CA ASP A 61 -9.66 -2.08 -2.50
C ASP A 61 -8.92 -0.75 -2.61
N VAL A 62 -8.47 -0.22 -1.47
CA VAL A 62 -7.67 1.02 -1.42
C VAL A 62 -6.20 0.72 -1.13
N ILE A 63 -5.93 -0.03 -0.06
CA ILE A 63 -4.60 -0.35 0.43
C ILE A 63 -4.46 -1.79 0.95
N GLU A 64 -5.56 -2.47 1.28
CA GLU A 64 -5.54 -3.82 1.86
C GLU A 64 -4.80 -4.82 0.97
N ASN A 65 -5.15 -4.93 -0.32
CA ASN A 65 -4.47 -5.88 -1.20
C ASN A 65 -3.01 -5.48 -1.48
N ALA A 66 -2.68 -4.19 -1.42
CA ALA A 66 -1.28 -3.76 -1.50
C ALA A 66 -0.47 -4.20 -0.29
N ALA A 67 -1.06 -4.24 0.91
CA ALA A 67 -0.41 -4.78 2.11
C ALA A 67 -0.19 -6.30 1.98
N LEU A 68 -1.18 -7.04 1.47
CA LEU A 68 -1.04 -8.48 1.20
C LEU A 68 0.03 -8.78 0.14
N PHE A 69 0.04 -8.00 -0.94
CA PHE A 69 1.08 -8.06 -1.97
C PHE A 69 2.47 -7.84 -1.35
N ALA A 70 2.63 -6.81 -0.52
CA ALA A 70 3.89 -6.52 0.15
C ALA A 70 4.33 -7.67 1.07
N GLU A 71 3.40 -8.27 1.82
CA GLU A 71 3.68 -9.43 2.68
C GLU A 71 4.25 -10.59 1.85
N GLN A 72 3.60 -10.94 0.73
CA GLN A 72 4.05 -12.00 -0.16
C GLN A 72 5.44 -11.70 -0.73
N ARG A 73 5.68 -10.47 -1.18
CA ARG A 73 6.98 -10.04 -1.72
C ARG A 73 8.10 -10.08 -0.68
N LEU A 74 7.81 -9.72 0.57
CA LEU A 74 8.78 -9.83 1.66
C LEU A 74 9.13 -11.28 1.97
N LYS A 75 8.15 -12.19 1.98
CA LYS A 75 8.39 -13.63 2.13
C LYS A 75 9.31 -14.15 1.02
N GLU A 76 9.05 -13.83 -0.25
CA GLU A 76 9.90 -14.23 -1.37
C GLU A 76 11.35 -13.73 -1.30
N ILE A 77 11.61 -12.62 -0.59
CA ILE A 77 12.95 -12.03 -0.48
C ILE A 77 13.72 -12.60 0.72
N PHE A 78 13.03 -12.98 1.80
CA PHE A 78 13.64 -13.28 3.10
C PHE A 78 13.40 -14.69 3.62
N GLU A 79 12.48 -15.46 3.03
CA GLU A 79 12.32 -16.91 3.22
C GLU A 79 13.14 -17.69 2.18
#